data_AF-A0A845M2S3-F1
#
_entry.id   AF-A0A845M2S3-F1
#
_cell.length_a   1.000
_cell.length_b   1.000
_cell.length_c   1.000
_cell.angle_alpha   90.00
_cell.angle_beta   90.00
_cell.angle_gamma   90.00
#
_symmetry.space_group_name_H-M   'P 1'
#
loop_
_entity.id
_entity.type
_entity.pdbx_description
1 polymer ?
#
loop_
_entity_poly.entity_id
_entity_poly.type
_entity_poly.pdbx_seq_one_letter_code
_entity_poly.pdbx_strand_id
1 'polypeptide(L)'
;MTPEFILFVILLLQVKHFFADYALQTVWMIRNKGNYGHPGGLAHAGLHGVFTFVVLILTGFDPVLSALVSVGEIVIHYHIDYAKDRITRMRKPDPNRREYWVFHGLDQFCHQATLVGVVAVLLWFG
;
A
#
# COMPACT_ATOMS: atom_id res chain seq x y z
N MET A 1 5.14 3.95 22.97
CA MET A 1 4.76 5.09 22.08
C MET A 1 3.52 5.76 22.63
N THR A 2 3.40 7.09 22.53
CA THR A 2 2.17 7.80 22.93
C THR A 2 1.10 7.69 21.84
N PRO A 3 -0.20 7.84 22.16
CA PRO A 3 -1.25 7.82 21.14
C PRO A 3 -1.05 8.85 20.03
N GLU A 4 -0.58 10.05 20.36
CA GLU A 4 -0.34 11.14 19.39
C GLU A 4 0.75 10.74 18.39
N PHE A 5 1.80 10.08 18.86
CA PHE A 5 2.88 9.59 18.00
C PHE A 5 2.39 8.50 17.05
N ILE A 6 1.55 7.56 17.53
CA ILE A 6 0.96 6.51 16.69
C ILE A 6 0.08 7.12 15.59
N LEU A 7 -0.77 8.09 15.95
CA LEU A 7 -1.62 8.79 14.97
C LEU A 7 -0.78 9.54 13.94
N PHE A 8 0.34 10.14 14.35
CA PHE A 8 1.27 10.81 13.45
C PHE A 8 1.91 9.84 12.45
N VAL A 9 2.39 8.68 12.91
CA VAL A 9 2.95 7.63 12.03
C VAL A 9 1.89 7.13 11.04
N ILE A 10 0.67 6.84 11.51
CA ILE A 10 -0.44 6.42 10.65
C ILE A 10 -0.73 7.50 9.59
N LEU A 11 -0.76 8.77 9.97
CA LEU A 11 -0.98 9.87 9.03
C LEU A 11 0.10 9.91 7.95
N LEU A 12 1.38 9.78 8.31
CA LEU A 12 2.47 9.74 7.33
C LEU A 12 2.35 8.54 6.38
N LEU A 13 1.97 7.37 6.90
CA LEU A 13 1.71 6.18 6.09
C LEU A 13 0.51 6.36 5.14
N GLN A 14 -0.52 7.11 5.55
CA GLN A 14 -1.64 7.46 4.66
C GLN A 14 -1.22 8.47 3.58
N VAL A 15 -0.44 9.48 3.96
CA VAL A 15 0.09 10.48 3.02
C VAL A 15 0.95 9.79 1.96
N LYS A 16 1.90 8.94 2.35
CA LYS A 16 2.73 8.23 1.37
C LYS A 16 1.91 7.31 0.48
N HIS A 17 0.88 6.66 1.02
CA HIS A 17 -0.02 5.83 0.23
C HIS A 17 -0.73 6.67 -0.85
N PHE A 18 -1.28 7.83 -0.48
CA PHE A 18 -1.91 8.75 -1.43
C PHE A 18 -0.94 9.14 -2.56
N PHE A 19 0.29 9.52 -2.21
CA PHE A 19 1.28 9.89 -3.24
C PHE A 19 1.63 8.70 -4.14
N ALA A 20 1.87 7.52 -3.58
CA ALA A 20 2.28 6.34 -4.35
C ALA A 20 1.17 5.81 -5.27
N ASP A 21 -0.10 5.80 -4.83
CA ASP A 21 -1.24 5.31 -5.62
C ASP A 21 -1.78 6.33 -6.63
N TYR A 22 -1.78 7.62 -6.27
CA TYR A 22 -2.52 8.61 -7.06
C TYR A 22 -1.62 9.63 -7.77
N ALA A 23 -0.53 10.06 -7.13
CA ALA A 23 0.29 11.15 -7.67
C ALA A 23 1.49 10.65 -8.49
N LEU A 24 2.12 9.56 -8.05
CA LEU A 24 3.39 9.05 -8.60
C LEU A 24 3.22 7.77 -9.42
N GLN A 25 2.03 7.19 -9.42
CA GLN A 25 1.77 5.99 -10.20
C GLN A 25 1.80 6.29 -11.70
N THR A 26 2.72 5.64 -12.42
CA THR A 26 2.90 5.87 -13.86
C THR A 26 1.94 5.03 -14.70
N VAL A 27 1.70 5.44 -15.95
CA VAL A 27 0.93 4.66 -16.92
C VAL A 27 1.49 3.25 -17.12
N TRP A 28 2.82 3.09 -17.05
CA TRP A 28 3.46 1.78 -17.15
C TRP A 28 3.13 0.87 -15.97
N MET A 29 3.08 1.41 -14.74
CA MET A 29 2.66 0.67 -13.55
C MET A 29 1.18 0.25 -13.67
N ILE A 30 0.30 1.20 -13.99
CA ILE A 30 -1.15 0.99 -14.09
C ILE A 30 -1.47 -0.10 -15.11
N ARG A 31 -0.86 -0.05 -16.31
CA ARG A 31 -1.14 -1.01 -17.38
C ARG A 31 -0.71 -2.43 -17.05
N ASN A 32 0.23 -2.61 -16.14
CA ASN A 32 0.90 -3.89 -15.95
C ASN A 32 0.73 -4.52 -14.57
N LYS A 33 0.13 -3.84 -13.59
CA LYS A 33 0.00 -4.39 -12.23
C LYS A 33 -0.86 -5.65 -12.12
N GLY A 34 -1.76 -5.90 -13.07
CA GLY A 34 -2.49 -7.18 -13.16
C GLY A 34 -1.73 -8.33 -13.83
N ASN A 35 -0.50 -8.12 -14.32
CA ASN A 35 0.33 -9.18 -14.88
C ASN A 35 1.26 -9.72 -13.79
N TYR A 36 1.02 -10.94 -13.33
CA TYR A 36 1.79 -11.51 -12.23
C TYR A 36 3.29 -11.59 -12.56
N GLY A 37 4.14 -11.06 -11.68
CA GLY A 37 5.59 -10.97 -11.82
C GLY A 37 6.08 -9.81 -12.68
N HIS A 38 5.17 -9.01 -13.26
CA HIS A 38 5.60 -7.96 -14.18
C HIS A 38 6.31 -6.82 -13.43
N PRO A 39 7.45 -6.31 -13.95
CA PRO A 39 8.23 -5.26 -13.28
C PRO A 39 7.43 -4.00 -12.95
N GLY A 40 6.43 -3.66 -13.76
CA GLY A 40 5.48 -2.56 -13.50
C GLY A 40 4.70 -2.68 -12.20
N GLY A 41 4.18 -3.87 -11.88
CA GLY A 41 3.49 -4.12 -10.62
C GLY A 41 4.48 -4.14 -9.45
N LEU A 42 5.64 -4.77 -9.63
CA LEU A 42 6.70 -4.83 -8.63
C LEU A 42 7.27 -3.45 -8.30
N ALA A 43 7.46 -2.58 -9.30
CA ALA A 43 7.96 -1.23 -9.11
C ALA A 43 6.96 -0.35 -8.34
N HIS A 44 5.67 -0.52 -8.59
CA HIS A 44 4.64 0.20 -7.84
C HIS A 44 4.57 -0.25 -6.39
N ALA A 45 4.55 -1.56 -6.13
CA ALA A 45 4.61 -2.08 -4.76
C ALA A 45 5.92 -1.69 -4.06
N GLY A 46 7.04 -1.71 -4.79
CA GLY A 46 8.35 -1.26 -4.31
C GLY A 46 8.36 0.20 -3.90
N LEU A 47 7.67 1.08 -4.63
CA LEU A 47 7.50 2.48 -4.24
C LEU A 47 6.84 2.63 -2.86
N HIS A 48 5.80 1.82 -2.59
CA HIS A 48 5.15 1.79 -1.28
C HIS A 48 6.10 1.35 -0.17
N GLY A 49 6.84 0.26 -0.38
CA GLY A 49 7.80 -0.23 0.60
C GLY A 49 8.95 0.75 0.86
N VAL A 50 9.48 1.41 -0.19
CA VAL A 50 10.52 2.44 -0.04
C VAL A 50 10.01 3.60 0.80
N PHE A 51 8.80 4.10 0.53
CA PHE A 51 8.25 5.20 1.31
C PHE A 51 7.90 4.80 2.73
N THR A 52 7.40 3.59 2.97
CA THR A 52 7.20 3.08 4.32
C THR A 52 8.51 3.00 5.07
N PHE A 53 9.56 2.43 4.47
CA PHE A 53 10.88 2.40 5.09
C PHE A 53 11.37 3.81 5.46
N VAL A 54 11.26 4.77 4.53
CA VAL A 54 11.64 6.17 4.78
C VAL A 54 10.84 6.77 5.93
N VAL A 55 9.50 6.60 5.95
CA VAL A 55 8.66 7.09 7.06
C VAL A 55 9.13 6.50 8.39
N LEU A 56 9.35 5.18 8.45
CA LEU A 56 9.72 4.51 9.69
C LEU A 56 11.08 4.95 10.21
N ILE A 57 12.09 5.05 9.33
CA ILE A 57 13.43 5.56 9.69
C ILE A 57 13.34 7.01 10.19
N LEU A 58 12.60 7.88 9.50
CA LEU A 58 12.47 9.30 9.89
C LEU A 58 11.72 9.46 11.23
N THR A 59 10.86 8.51 11.58
CA THR A 59 10.17 8.48 12.87
C THR A 59 10.94 7.74 13.97
N GLY A 60 12.16 7.26 13.68
CA GLY A 60 13.08 6.72 14.68
C GLY A 60 12.93 5.23 15.00
N PHE A 61 12.27 4.46 14.14
CA PHE A 61 12.20 3.00 14.30
C PHE A 61 13.51 2.31 13.92
N ASP A 62 13.75 1.13 14.49
CA ASP A 62 14.91 0.29 14.17
C ASP A 62 14.99 -0.01 12.65
N PRO A 63 16.16 0.13 12.01
CA PRO A 63 16.29 -0.08 10.57
C PRO A 63 16.00 -1.51 10.10
N VAL A 64 16.33 -2.52 10.90
CA VAL A 64 16.10 -3.92 10.52
C VAL A 64 14.62 -4.24 10.56
N LEU A 65 13.93 -3.87 11.65
CA LEU A 65 12.48 -4.01 11.76
C LEU A 65 11.75 -3.23 10.66
N SER A 66 12.19 -1.98 10.40
CA SER A 66 11.61 -1.13 9.35
C SER A 66 11.75 -1.78 7.98
N ALA A 67 12.90 -2.37 7.66
CA ALA A 67 13.12 -3.07 6.40
C ALA A 67 12.23 -4.32 6.28
N LEU A 68 12.14 -5.14 7.32
CA LEU A 68 11.30 -6.34 7.34
C LEU A 68 9.82 -6.02 7.12
N VAL A 69 9.31 -5.01 7.83
CA VAL A 69 7.90 -4.58 7.72
C VAL A 69 7.62 -3.98 6.35
N SER A 70 8.56 -3.21 5.80
CA SER A 70 8.43 -2.63 4.44
C SER A 70 8.42 -3.72 3.36
N VAL A 71 9.22 -4.78 3.49
CA VAL A 71 9.17 -5.94 2.59
C VAL A 71 7.83 -6.67 2.71
N GLY A 72 7.32 -6.84 3.94
CA GLY A 72 5.99 -7.41 4.17
C GLY A 72 4.89 -6.61 3.47
N GLU A 73 4.94 -5.28 3.56
CA GLU A 73 4.03 -4.40 2.84
C GLU A 73 4.16 -4.55 1.32
N ILE A 74 5.36 -4.58 0.75
CA ILE A 74 5.56 -4.78 -0.70
C ILE A 74 4.82 -6.04 -1.16
N VAL A 75 4.99 -7.15 -0.43
CA VAL A 75 4.35 -8.42 -0.76
C VAL A 75 2.83 -8.30 -0.71
N ILE A 76 2.27 -7.74 0.37
CA ILE A 76 0.81 -7.61 0.54
C ILE A 76 0.23 -6.65 -0.50
N HIS A 77 0.80 -5.46 -0.65
CA HIS A 77 0.39 -4.43 -1.60
C HIS A 77 0.35 -4.97 -3.01
N TYR A 78 1.43 -5.63 -3.44
CA TYR A 78 1.51 -6.24 -4.75
C TYR A 78 0.37 -7.22 -5.03
N HIS A 79 0.00 -8.06 -4.05
CA HIS A 79 -1.08 -9.05 -4.23
C HIS A 79 -2.47 -8.41 -4.21
N ILE A 80 -2.70 -7.37 -3.39
CA ILE A 80 -3.95 -6.59 -3.42
C ILE A 80 -4.13 -5.97 -4.81
N ASP A 81 -3.09 -5.30 -5.31
CA ASP A 81 -3.16 -4.57 -6.56
C ASP A 81 -3.29 -5.49 -7.78
N TYR A 82 -2.60 -6.63 -7.74
CA TYR A 82 -2.78 -7.71 -8.72
C TYR A 82 -4.22 -8.22 -8.73
N ALA A 83 -4.78 -8.56 -7.57
CA ALA A 83 -6.14 -9.08 -7.47
C ALA A 83 -7.17 -8.07 -7.95
N LYS A 84 -7.06 -6.81 -7.51
CA LYS A 84 -7.93 -5.70 -7.92
C LYS A 84 -7.91 -5.47 -9.42
N ASP A 85 -6.72 -5.42 -10.03
CA ASP A 85 -6.60 -5.19 -11.47
C ASP A 85 -7.18 -6.37 -12.28
N ARG A 86 -6.94 -7.61 -11.84
CA ARG A 86 -7.54 -8.81 -12.45
C ARG A 86 -9.06 -8.79 -12.37
N ILE A 87 -9.64 -8.52 -11.19
CA ILE A 87 -11.09 -8.43 -11.01
C ILE A 87 -11.67 -7.33 -11.89
N THR A 88 -11.02 -6.17 -11.95
CA THR A 88 -11.46 -5.03 -12.75
C THR A 88 -11.45 -5.35 -14.25
N ARG A 89 -10.41 -6.03 -14.76
CA ARG A 89 -10.36 -6.46 -16.17
C ARG A 89 -11.43 -7.49 -16.53
N MET A 90 -11.75 -8.39 -15.60
CA MET A 90 -12.76 -9.43 -15.80
C MET A 90 -14.18 -8.87 -15.74
N ARG A 91 -14.49 -8.03 -14.74
CA ARG A 91 -15.85 -7.54 -14.48
C ARG A 91 -16.19 -6.23 -15.19
N LYS A 92 -15.19 -5.43 -15.55
CA LYS A 92 -15.32 -4.11 -16.20
C LYS A 92 -16.41 -3.23 -15.54
N PRO A 93 -16.33 -3.00 -14.21
CA PRO A 93 -17.37 -2.29 -13.48
C PRO A 93 -17.53 -0.84 -13.99
N ASP A 94 -18.79 -0.41 -14.16
CA ASP A 94 -19.16 0.95 -14.57
C ASP A 94 -19.05 1.93 -13.38
N PRO A 95 -18.27 3.01 -13.49
CA PRO A 95 -18.16 4.04 -12.44
C PRO A 95 -19.49 4.67 -12.00
N ASN A 96 -20.53 4.62 -12.84
CA ASN A 96 -21.87 5.10 -12.52
C ASN A 96 -22.71 4.08 -11.72
N ARG A 97 -22.14 2.92 -11.39
CA ARG A 97 -22.82 1.84 -10.66
C ARG A 97 -22.16 1.59 -9.32
N ARG A 98 -22.98 1.17 -8.34
CA ARG A 98 -22.55 0.82 -6.97
C ARG A 98 -21.39 -0.18 -6.96
N GLU A 99 -21.37 -1.13 -7.88
CA GLU A 99 -20.34 -2.16 -7.95
C GLU A 99 -18.92 -1.59 -8.05
N TYR A 100 -18.71 -0.56 -8.88
CA TYR A 100 -17.42 0.11 -9.01
C TYR A 100 -16.95 0.66 -7.66
N TRP A 101 -17.83 1.37 -6.96
CA TRP A 101 -17.53 1.98 -5.67
C TRP A 101 -17.29 0.96 -4.57
N VAL A 102 -17.96 -0.19 -4.60
CA VAL A 102 -17.66 -1.29 -3.69
C VAL A 102 -16.27 -1.85 -3.93
N PHE A 103 -15.87 -2.08 -5.18
CA PHE A 103 -14.53 -2.57 -5.49
C PHE A 103 -13.43 -1.55 -5.19
N HIS A 104 -13.66 -0.29 -5.54
CA HIS A 104 -12.74 0.79 -5.19
C HIS A 104 -12.62 0.96 -3.67
N GLY A 105 -13.74 0.91 -2.94
CA GLY A 105 -13.72 0.97 -1.48
C GLY A 105 -13.00 -0.23 -0.85
N LEU A 106 -13.20 -1.44 -1.36
CA LEU A 106 -12.51 -2.64 -0.88
C LEU A 106 -11.00 -2.56 -1.13
N ASP A 107 -10.60 -2.09 -2.31
CA ASP A 107 -9.22 -1.80 -2.66
C ASP A 107 -8.58 -0.84 -1.66
N GLN A 108 -9.20 0.31 -1.40
CA GLN A 108 -8.67 1.26 -0.42
C GLN A 108 -8.66 0.68 1.01
N PHE A 109 -9.71 -0.03 1.42
CA PHE A 109 -9.76 -0.67 2.74
C PHE A 109 -8.61 -1.66 2.96
N CYS A 110 -8.32 -2.53 1.99
CA CYS A 110 -7.24 -3.52 2.11
C CYS A 110 -5.87 -2.85 2.27
N HIS A 111 -5.61 -1.76 1.54
CA HIS A 111 -4.38 -1.00 1.69
C HIS A 111 -4.29 -0.32 3.07
N GLN A 112 -5.36 0.33 3.53
CA GLN A 112 -5.37 0.95 4.86
C GLN A 112 -5.23 -0.08 5.99
N ALA A 113 -5.85 -1.26 5.86
CA ALA A 113 -5.68 -2.35 6.80
C ALA A 113 -4.23 -2.86 6.84
N THR A 114 -3.53 -2.85 5.71
CA THR A 114 -2.10 -3.16 5.64
C THR A 114 -1.27 -2.16 6.43
N LEU A 115 -1.55 -0.85 6.31
CA LEU A 115 -0.86 0.19 7.08
C LEU A 115 -1.13 0.11 8.58
N VAL A 116 -2.36 -0.25 8.98
CA VAL A 116 -2.67 -0.56 10.39
C VAL A 116 -1.87 -1.78 10.86
N GLY A 117 -1.74 -2.81 10.02
CA GLY A 117 -0.91 -3.99 10.29
C GLY A 117 0.56 -3.66 10.48
N VAL A 118 1.13 -2.78 9.64
CA VAL A 118 2.49 -2.24 9.79
C VAL A 118 2.68 -1.65 11.18
N VAL A 119 1.78 -0.75 11.60
CA VAL A 119 1.85 -0.12 12.93
C VAL A 119 1.65 -1.14 14.05
N ALA A 120 0.77 -2.11 13.89
CA ALA A 120 0.56 -3.16 14.88
C ALA A 120 1.82 -4.01 15.11
N VAL A 121 2.56 -4.35 14.04
CA VAL A 121 3.84 -5.06 14.15
C VAL A 121 4.88 -4.20 14.88
N LEU A 122 4.96 -2.91 14.57
CA LEU A 122 5.88 -1.99 15.25
C LEU A 122 5.56 -1.84 16.74
N LEU A 123 4.27 -1.83 17.12
CA LEU A 123 3.87 -1.78 18.53
C LEU A 123 4.20 -3.05 19.30
N TRP A 124 4.26 -4.20 18.62
CA TRP A 124 4.50 -5.49 19.26
C TRP A 124 5.99 -5.83 19.36
N PHE A 125 6.80 -5.39 18.38
CA PHE A 125 8.20 -5.78 18.24
C PHE A 125 9.20 -4.62 18.28
N GLY A 126 8.73 -3.37 18.35
CA GLY A 126 9.56 -2.16 18.39
C GLY A 126 9.56 -1.45 19.74
#